data_AF-A0A1M7ZYR0-F1
#
_entry.id   AF-A0A1M7ZYR0-F1
#
_cell.length_a   1.000
_cell.length_b   1.000
_cell.length_c   1.000
_cell.angle_alpha   90.00
_cell.angle_beta   90.00
_cell.angle_gamma   90.00
#
_symmetry.space_group_name_H-M   'P 1'
#
loop_
_entity.id
_entity.type
_entity.pdbx_description
1 polymer ?
#
loop_
_entity_poly.entity_id
_entity_poly.type
_entity_poly.pdbx_seq_one_letter_code
_entity_poly.pdbx_strand_id
1 'polypeptide(L)'
;MEKRFKNIVDTFDVQNGVKVYNFNACLNYIEQQGKRMYGRYFQIEPIDYPTLLKLIIYAIRDAKMADELGLDLNKGIMLSGPIGCGKTSIMALLRPFFYQKHHYKIKTCREVAFEFAKNGFETLQQYTQKEHTQARVSGYCFDDLGAEQNIKHYGNDLNVMAEIILSRYEDFVQNQSVTHITTNLSASEIEAHYGNRLRSRMRQMFNLITFSNDSRDKR
;
A
#
# COMPACT_ATOMS: atom_id res chain seq x y z
N MET A 1 33.44 1.13 10.23
CA MET A 1 33.08 0.83 8.83
C MET A 1 31.57 0.68 8.77
N GLU A 2 30.84 1.68 8.27
CA GLU A 2 29.39 1.54 8.06
C GLU A 2 29.14 0.42 7.06
N LYS A 3 28.45 -0.65 7.49
CA LYS A 3 27.91 -1.66 6.58
C LYS A 3 26.98 -0.95 5.60
N ARG A 4 27.38 -0.87 4.34
CA ARG A 4 26.54 -0.35 3.25
C ARG A 4 25.52 -1.43 2.90
N PHE A 5 24.28 -1.30 3.36
CA PHE A 5 23.14 -2.16 3.00
C PHE A 5 22.69 -1.81 1.58
N LYS A 6 23.48 -2.23 0.59
CA LYS A 6 23.20 -1.89 -0.82
C LYS A 6 22.09 -2.76 -1.38
N ASN A 7 22.00 -4.00 -0.91
CA ASN A 7 21.09 -5.01 -1.41
C ASN A 7 20.18 -5.50 -0.28
N ILE A 8 18.98 -5.97 -0.64
CA ILE A 8 18.05 -6.53 0.36
C ILE A 8 18.62 -7.76 1.06
N VAL A 9 19.51 -8.52 0.41
CA VAL A 9 20.20 -9.66 1.02
C VAL A 9 21.08 -9.27 2.20
N ASP A 10 21.45 -8.00 2.32
CA ASP A 10 22.22 -7.49 3.46
C ASP A 10 21.36 -7.32 4.72
N THR A 11 20.02 -7.49 4.62
CA THR A 11 19.06 -7.24 5.69
C THR A 11 18.66 -8.48 6.49
N PHE A 12 19.08 -9.67 6.07
CA PHE A 12 18.75 -10.93 6.73
C PHE A 12 19.90 -11.93 6.64
N ASP A 13 19.93 -12.85 7.61
CA ASP A 13 20.74 -14.06 7.54
C ASP A 13 19.85 -15.26 7.20
N VAL A 14 20.41 -16.30 6.59
CA VAL A 14 19.67 -17.55 6.34
C VAL A 14 20.02 -18.54 7.44
N GLN A 15 19.04 -18.88 8.28
CA GLN A 15 19.17 -19.86 9.35
C GLN A 15 18.21 -21.02 9.07
N ASN A 16 18.74 -22.25 8.93
CA ASN A 16 17.95 -23.45 8.61
C ASN A 16 17.07 -23.28 7.36
N GLY A 17 17.56 -22.59 6.33
CA GLY A 17 16.82 -22.32 5.09
C GLY A 17 15.76 -21.22 5.21
N VAL A 18 15.62 -20.58 6.37
CA VAL A 18 14.67 -19.49 6.62
C VAL A 18 15.42 -18.16 6.71
N LYS A 19 14.87 -17.11 6.10
CA LYS A 19 15.42 -15.75 6.19
C LYS A 19 15.05 -15.13 7.53
N VAL A 20 16.05 -14.71 8.29
CA VAL A 20 15.89 -14.03 9.58
C VAL A 20 16.31 -12.57 9.39
N TYR A 21 15.32 -11.69 9.28
CA TYR A 21 15.53 -10.27 9.03
C TYR A 21 15.94 -9.52 10.29
N ASN A 22 16.89 -8.60 10.17
CA ASN A 22 17.25 -7.67 11.23
C ASN A 22 16.57 -6.31 10.98
N PHE A 23 15.72 -5.88 11.91
CA PHE A 23 14.92 -4.66 11.72
C PHE A 23 15.77 -3.40 11.47
N ASN A 24 16.88 -3.21 12.20
CA ASN A 24 17.77 -2.08 12.00
C ASN A 24 18.46 -2.12 10.63
N ALA A 25 18.83 -3.31 10.15
CA ALA A 25 19.35 -3.48 8.80
C ALA A 25 18.30 -3.13 7.73
N CYS A 26 17.04 -3.52 7.94
CA CYS A 26 15.94 -3.14 7.06
C CYS A 26 15.74 -1.62 7.02
N LEU A 27 15.72 -0.94 8.17
CA LEU A 27 15.63 0.52 8.25
C LEU A 27 16.77 1.20 7.49
N ASN A 28 18.01 0.76 7.72
CA ASN A 28 19.19 1.28 7.04
C ASN A 28 19.12 1.08 5.51
N TYR A 29 18.61 -0.07 5.06
CA TYR A 29 18.39 -0.33 3.64
C TYR A 29 17.34 0.63 3.06
N ILE A 30 16.17 0.75 3.71
CA ILE A 30 15.08 1.64 3.26
C ILE A 30 15.58 3.08 3.18
N GLU A 31 16.29 3.56 4.21
CA GLU A 31 16.84 4.92 4.20
C GLU A 31 17.88 5.13 3.09
N GLN A 32 18.77 4.17 2.85
CA GLN A 32 19.75 4.25 1.76
C GLN A 32 19.07 4.26 0.38
N GLN A 33 18.07 3.42 0.16
CA GLN A 33 17.31 3.44 -1.10
C GLN A 33 16.49 4.73 -1.24
N GLY A 34 15.91 5.21 -0.15
CA GLY A 34 15.19 6.49 -0.10
C GLY A 34 16.11 7.65 -0.46
N LYS A 35 17.34 7.68 0.07
CA LYS A 35 18.35 8.70 -0.28
C LYS A 35 18.72 8.68 -1.76
N ARG A 36 18.76 7.49 -2.38
CA ARG A 36 19.04 7.33 -3.81
C ARG A 36 17.87 7.77 -4.69
N MET A 37 16.65 7.43 -4.28
CA MET A 37 15.44 7.65 -5.09
C MET A 37 14.86 9.06 -4.93
N TYR A 38 14.93 9.61 -3.71
CA TYR A 38 14.27 10.87 -3.33
C TYR A 38 15.25 11.97 -2.89
N GLY A 39 16.55 11.67 -2.84
CA GLY A 39 17.61 12.64 -2.55
C GLY A 39 18.22 12.50 -1.16
N ARG A 40 19.43 13.07 -0.99
CA ARG A 40 20.32 12.84 0.17
C ARG A 40 19.73 13.15 1.55
N TYR A 41 18.66 13.94 1.60
CA TYR A 41 17.99 14.36 2.84
C TYR A 41 16.89 13.40 3.29
N PHE A 42 16.58 12.36 2.51
CA PHE A 42 15.65 11.33 2.94
C PHE A 42 16.15 10.68 4.24
N GLN A 43 15.33 10.70 5.27
CA GLN A 43 15.64 10.14 6.57
C GLN A 43 14.41 9.47 7.16
N ILE A 44 14.61 8.34 7.83
CA ILE A 44 13.57 7.70 8.63
C ILE A 44 13.66 8.25 10.05
N GLU A 45 12.55 8.75 10.57
CA GLU A 45 12.51 9.25 11.93
C GLU A 45 12.11 8.13 12.91
N PRO A 46 12.67 8.10 14.13
CA PRO A 46 12.31 7.11 15.15
C PRO A 46 10.81 7.00 15.44
N ILE A 47 10.06 8.10 15.26
CA ILE A 47 8.60 8.12 15.44
C ILE A 47 7.87 7.19 14.45
N ASP A 48 8.49 6.88 13.31
CA ASP A 48 7.91 6.00 12.29
C ASP A 48 8.27 4.53 12.47
N TYR A 49 9.20 4.20 13.36
CA TYR A 49 9.70 2.84 13.53
C TYR A 49 8.57 1.83 13.81
N PRO A 50 7.57 2.11 14.66
CA PRO A 50 6.45 1.18 14.87
C PRO A 50 5.65 0.90 13.60
N THR A 51 5.44 1.93 12.77
CA THR A 51 4.74 1.82 11.47
C THR A 51 5.55 0.97 10.51
N LEU A 52 6.85 1.26 10.38
CA LEU A 52 7.76 0.53 9.51
C LEU A 52 7.95 -0.92 9.95
N LEU A 53 7.95 -1.21 11.25
CA LEU A 53 7.99 -2.57 11.77
C LEU A 53 6.80 -3.37 11.26
N LYS A 54 5.57 -2.87 11.43
CA LYS A 54 4.35 -3.54 10.93
C LYS A 54 4.42 -3.77 9.42
N LEU A 55 4.83 -2.76 8.67
CA LEU A 55 4.94 -2.84 7.21
C LEU A 55 5.98 -3.87 6.75
N ILE A 56 7.16 -3.91 7.40
CA ILE A 56 8.23 -4.86 7.06
C ILE A 56 7.79 -6.28 7.43
N ILE A 57 7.26 -6.50 8.64
CA ILE A 57 6.74 -7.81 9.08
C ILE A 57 5.67 -8.34 8.10
N TYR A 58 4.76 -7.47 7.69
CA TYR A 58 3.75 -7.81 6.69
C TYR A 58 4.40 -8.19 5.34
N ALA A 59 5.34 -7.38 4.84
CA ALA A 59 5.98 -7.59 3.54
C ALA A 59 6.76 -8.91 3.46
N ILE A 60 7.53 -9.22 4.52
CA ILE A 60 8.32 -10.47 4.62
C ILE A 60 7.47 -11.67 5.03
N ARG A 61 6.19 -11.46 5.34
CA ARG A 61 5.21 -12.47 5.75
C ARG A 61 5.64 -13.29 6.96
N ASP A 62 6.20 -12.64 7.97
CA ASP A 62 6.48 -13.30 9.25
C ASP A 62 5.15 -13.53 9.98
N ALA A 63 4.63 -14.75 9.86
CA ALA A 63 3.30 -15.11 10.38
C ALA A 63 3.20 -14.97 11.90
N LYS A 64 4.27 -15.28 12.63
CA LYS A 64 4.27 -15.21 14.09
C LYS A 64 4.18 -13.75 14.54
N MET A 65 5.08 -12.91 14.02
CA MET A 65 5.09 -11.49 14.37
C MET A 65 3.86 -10.76 13.84
N ALA A 66 3.32 -11.18 12.68
CA ALA A 66 2.09 -10.61 12.15
C ALA A 66 0.91 -10.85 13.10
N ASP A 67 0.76 -12.06 13.64
CA ASP A 67 -0.28 -12.39 14.61
C ASP A 67 -0.12 -11.56 15.90
N GLU A 68 1.11 -11.47 16.44
CA GLU A 68 1.42 -10.63 17.60
C GLU A 68 1.10 -9.13 17.38
N LEU A 69 1.23 -8.65 16.14
CA LEU A 69 0.92 -7.27 15.75
C LEU A 69 -0.53 -7.08 15.28
N GLY A 70 -1.37 -8.12 15.29
CA GLY A 70 -2.75 -8.09 14.83
C GLY A 70 -2.91 -7.86 13.32
N LEU A 71 -1.95 -8.32 12.53
CA LEU A 71 -1.91 -8.18 11.07
C LEU A 71 -2.37 -9.46 10.39
N ASP A 72 -3.31 -9.34 9.47
CA ASP A 72 -3.74 -10.42 8.60
C ASP A 72 -2.94 -10.40 7.28
N LEU A 73 -2.08 -11.40 7.08
CA LEU A 73 -1.22 -11.50 5.90
C LEU A 73 -1.99 -11.79 4.59
N ASN A 74 -3.29 -12.08 4.64
CA ASN A 74 -4.13 -12.25 3.45
C ASN A 74 -4.85 -10.96 3.06
N LYS A 75 -4.95 -9.99 3.98
CA LYS A 75 -5.50 -8.65 3.70
C LYS A 75 -4.46 -7.75 3.09
N GLY A 76 -4.93 -6.71 2.42
CA GLY A 76 -4.17 -5.56 1.98
C GLY A 76 -3.64 -4.67 3.09
N ILE A 77 -3.00 -3.58 2.70
CA ILE A 77 -2.60 -2.50 3.62
C ILE A 77 -3.40 -1.26 3.24
N MET A 78 -4.02 -0.62 4.22
CA MET A 78 -4.45 0.76 4.13
C MET A 78 -3.51 1.59 5.00
N LEU A 79 -2.61 2.31 4.35
CA LEU A 79 -1.61 3.14 5.00
C LEU A 79 -2.14 4.57 5.12
N SER A 80 -2.48 4.99 6.33
CA SER A 80 -3.01 6.33 6.60
C SER A 80 -2.03 7.20 7.40
N GLY A 81 -2.30 8.49 7.48
CA GLY A 81 -1.52 9.45 8.24
C GLY A 81 -1.47 10.83 7.58
N PRO A 82 -0.82 11.81 8.22
CA PRO A 82 -0.82 13.20 7.76
C PRO A 82 -0.13 13.38 6.40
N ILE A 83 -0.41 14.51 5.76
CA ILE A 83 0.22 14.88 4.48
C ILE A 83 1.74 14.96 4.68
N GLY A 84 2.50 14.41 3.72
CA GLY A 84 3.96 14.54 3.70
C GLY A 84 4.73 13.58 4.61
N CYS A 85 4.07 12.71 5.40
CA CYS A 85 4.77 11.77 6.29
C CYS A 85 5.52 10.62 5.59
N GLY A 86 5.39 10.49 4.26
CA GLY A 86 6.16 9.54 3.45
C GLY A 86 5.44 8.27 3.02
N LYS A 87 4.12 8.16 3.16
CA LYS A 87 3.32 6.96 2.82
C LYS A 87 3.66 6.35 1.46
N THR A 88 3.57 7.15 0.39
CA THR A 88 3.84 6.72 -0.99
C THR A 88 5.28 6.24 -1.15
N SER A 89 6.24 7.02 -0.62
CA SER A 89 7.67 6.69 -0.68
C SER A 89 7.97 5.37 0.03
N ILE A 90 7.40 5.16 1.22
CA ILE A 90 7.58 3.90 1.96
C ILE A 90 6.95 2.73 1.21
N MET A 91 5.75 2.86 0.65
CA MET A 91 5.15 1.81 -0.18
C MET A 91 6.01 1.49 -1.42
N ALA A 92 6.70 2.48 -2.01
CA ALA A 92 7.60 2.23 -3.13
C ALA A 92 8.89 1.50 -2.71
N LEU A 93 9.47 1.90 -1.57
CA LEU A 93 10.73 1.38 -1.01
C LEU A 93 10.59 -0.01 -0.40
N LEU A 94 9.38 -0.41 0.01
CA LEU A 94 9.11 -1.72 0.57
C LEU A 94 8.99 -2.84 -0.47
N ARG A 95 8.76 -2.52 -1.75
CA ARG A 95 8.55 -3.52 -2.81
C ARG A 95 9.59 -4.67 -2.83
N PRO A 96 10.90 -4.44 -2.62
CA PRO A 96 11.88 -5.51 -2.56
C PRO A 96 11.63 -6.55 -1.47
N PHE A 97 10.98 -6.18 -0.36
CA PHE A 97 10.69 -7.09 0.77
C PHE A 97 9.54 -8.06 0.46
N PHE A 98 8.71 -7.77 -0.53
CA PHE A 98 7.60 -8.63 -0.92
C PHE A 98 8.08 -9.82 -1.74
N TYR A 99 7.48 -10.99 -1.50
CA TYR A 99 7.64 -12.12 -2.43
C TYR A 99 7.01 -11.80 -3.78
N GLN A 100 7.55 -12.38 -4.85
CA GLN A 100 7.11 -12.12 -6.23
C GLN A 100 5.59 -12.23 -6.44
N LYS A 101 4.94 -13.21 -5.82
CA LYS A 101 3.48 -13.40 -5.89
C LYS A 101 2.64 -12.29 -5.23
N HIS A 102 3.28 -11.40 -4.48
CA HIS A 102 2.67 -10.27 -3.77
C HIS A 102 3.18 -8.91 -4.26
N HIS A 103 3.90 -8.88 -5.38
CA HIS A 103 4.29 -7.62 -6.00
C HIS A 103 3.06 -6.79 -6.39
N TYR A 104 3.21 -5.48 -6.31
CA TYR A 104 2.17 -4.53 -6.70
C TYR A 104 2.76 -3.36 -7.50
N LYS A 105 1.89 -2.77 -8.33
CA LYS A 105 2.13 -1.48 -9.00
C LYS A 105 1.60 -0.35 -8.11
N ILE A 106 2.17 0.84 -8.21
CA ILE A 106 1.64 2.05 -7.54
C ILE A 106 0.96 2.91 -8.61
N LYS A 107 -0.26 3.35 -8.34
CA LYS A 107 -1.04 4.21 -9.25
C LYS A 107 -1.81 5.23 -8.43
N THR A 108 -1.70 6.53 -8.75
CA THR A 108 -2.43 7.55 -8.00
C THR A 108 -3.92 7.49 -8.33
N CYS A 109 -4.79 7.69 -7.35
CA CYS A 109 -6.24 7.70 -7.56
C CYS A 109 -6.66 8.80 -8.56
N ARG A 110 -5.92 9.91 -8.58
CA ARG A 110 -6.07 10.98 -9.58
C ARG A 110 -5.79 10.51 -11.01
N GLU A 111 -4.70 9.79 -11.22
CA GLU A 111 -4.39 9.24 -12.56
C GLU A 111 -5.46 8.25 -13.02
N VAL A 112 -5.93 7.39 -12.12
CA VAL A 112 -7.03 6.45 -12.43
C VAL A 112 -8.29 7.21 -12.87
N ALA A 113 -8.66 8.26 -12.14
CA ALA A 113 -9.78 9.12 -12.50
C ALA A 113 -9.57 9.78 -13.87
N PHE A 114 -8.39 10.34 -14.14
CA PHE A 114 -8.11 10.95 -15.45
C PHE A 114 -8.15 9.96 -16.61
N GLU A 115 -7.65 8.74 -16.43
CA GLU A 115 -7.77 7.69 -17.45
C GLU A 115 -9.22 7.29 -17.69
N PHE A 116 -10.05 7.26 -16.64
CA PHE A 116 -11.49 7.01 -16.80
C PHE A 116 -12.20 8.18 -17.50
N ALA A 117 -11.87 9.43 -17.16
CA ALA A 117 -12.43 10.60 -17.85
C ALA A 117 -12.13 10.57 -19.36
N LYS A 118 -10.96 10.04 -19.73
CA LYS A 118 -10.50 9.97 -21.12
C LYS A 118 -11.11 8.80 -21.90
N ASN A 119 -11.12 7.59 -21.33
CA ASN A 119 -11.49 6.37 -22.07
C ASN A 119 -12.75 5.67 -21.54
N GLY A 120 -13.41 6.20 -20.51
CA GLY A 120 -14.62 5.64 -19.93
C GLY A 120 -14.42 4.29 -19.24
N PHE A 121 -15.46 3.45 -19.28
CA PHE A 121 -15.53 2.18 -18.54
C PHE A 121 -14.50 1.13 -18.95
N GLU A 122 -13.96 1.18 -20.17
CA GLU A 122 -12.92 0.26 -20.61
C GLU A 122 -11.66 0.36 -19.72
N THR A 123 -11.34 1.57 -19.24
CA THR A 123 -10.25 1.82 -18.30
C THR A 123 -10.38 1.01 -17.02
N LEU A 124 -11.59 0.67 -16.55
CA LEU A 124 -11.76 -0.08 -15.30
C LEU A 124 -11.21 -1.50 -15.40
N GLN A 125 -11.26 -2.12 -16.58
CA GLN A 125 -10.89 -3.51 -16.78
C GLN A 125 -9.45 -3.79 -16.34
N GLN A 126 -8.53 -2.86 -16.61
CA GLN A 126 -7.12 -2.98 -16.21
C GLN A 126 -6.92 -3.06 -14.68
N TYR A 127 -7.87 -2.53 -13.90
CA TYR A 127 -7.79 -2.45 -12.44
C TYR A 127 -8.66 -3.49 -11.74
N THR A 128 -9.66 -4.07 -12.43
CA THR A 128 -10.69 -4.92 -11.82
C THR A 128 -10.74 -6.33 -12.40
N GLN A 129 -10.20 -6.56 -13.60
CA GLN A 129 -10.26 -7.86 -14.27
C GLN A 129 -8.90 -8.56 -14.26
N LYS A 130 -8.97 -9.90 -14.29
CA LYS A 130 -7.80 -10.76 -14.44
C LYS A 130 -7.54 -10.94 -15.93
N GLU A 131 -6.27 -10.96 -16.32
CA GLU A 131 -5.94 -11.51 -17.64
C GLU A 131 -6.18 -13.02 -17.63
N HIS A 132 -6.48 -13.62 -18.80
CA HIS A 132 -6.80 -15.06 -18.91
C HIS A 132 -5.72 -15.99 -18.35
N THR A 133 -4.47 -15.53 -18.28
CA THR A 133 -3.32 -16.27 -17.77
C THR A 133 -3.14 -16.12 -16.25
N GLN A 134 -3.92 -15.25 -15.60
CA GLN A 134 -3.74 -14.88 -14.20
C GLN A 134 -4.81 -15.53 -13.30
N ALA A 135 -4.36 -16.16 -12.21
CA ALA A 135 -5.27 -16.70 -11.19
C ALA A 135 -5.95 -15.59 -10.35
N ARG A 136 -5.33 -14.41 -10.28
CA ARG A 136 -5.72 -13.26 -9.45
C ARG A 136 -5.57 -11.96 -10.22
N VAL A 137 -6.33 -10.93 -9.85
CA VAL A 137 -6.12 -9.59 -10.42
C VAL A 137 -4.73 -9.11 -10.00
N SER A 138 -4.08 -8.34 -10.88
CA SER A 138 -2.79 -7.72 -10.58
C SER A 138 -2.82 -6.93 -9.26
N GLY A 139 -1.73 -7.03 -8.49
CA GLY A 139 -1.53 -6.28 -7.27
C GLY A 139 -1.39 -4.78 -7.56
N TYR A 140 -2.16 -3.96 -6.86
CA TYR A 140 -2.07 -2.51 -6.94
C TYR A 140 -2.02 -1.89 -5.54
N CYS A 141 -1.23 -0.84 -5.40
CA CYS A 141 -1.33 0.16 -4.36
C CYS A 141 -1.95 1.41 -4.99
N PHE A 142 -3.20 1.71 -4.65
CA PHE A 142 -3.86 2.94 -5.07
C PHE A 142 -3.45 4.07 -4.12
N ASP A 143 -2.70 5.01 -4.67
CA ASP A 143 -2.05 6.06 -3.91
C ASP A 143 -2.94 7.29 -3.80
N ASP A 144 -2.99 7.86 -2.59
CA ASP A 144 -3.74 9.07 -2.24
C ASP A 144 -5.25 8.97 -2.49
N LEU A 145 -5.88 7.91 -1.97
CA LEU A 145 -7.33 7.74 -2.01
C LEU A 145 -8.03 8.91 -1.30
N GLY A 146 -8.99 9.53 -2.01
CA GLY A 146 -9.72 10.71 -1.57
C GLY A 146 -9.27 11.99 -2.26
N ALA A 147 -8.15 11.95 -3.00
CA ALA A 147 -7.64 13.10 -3.73
C ALA A 147 -8.16 13.19 -5.18
N GLU A 148 -8.83 12.14 -5.67
CA GLU A 148 -9.47 12.12 -6.98
C GLU A 148 -10.73 12.98 -7.05
N GLN A 149 -11.10 13.42 -8.25
CA GLN A 149 -12.35 14.14 -8.49
C GLN A 149 -13.45 13.17 -8.91
N ASN A 150 -14.69 13.44 -8.51
CA ASN A 150 -15.86 12.79 -9.10
C ASN A 150 -15.98 13.18 -10.57
N ILE A 151 -16.30 12.20 -11.42
CA ILE A 151 -16.42 12.41 -12.87
C ILE A 151 -17.89 12.32 -13.24
N LYS A 152 -18.36 13.27 -14.05
CA LYS A 152 -19.69 13.19 -14.64
C LYS A 152 -19.67 12.22 -15.81
N HIS A 153 -20.49 11.18 -15.73
CA HIS A 153 -20.66 10.23 -16.81
C HIS A 153 -22.16 10.05 -17.08
N TYR A 154 -22.60 10.36 -18.31
CA TYR A 154 -24.03 10.44 -18.67
C TYR A 154 -24.89 11.27 -17.72
N GLY A 155 -24.35 12.36 -17.16
CA GLY A 155 -25.07 13.29 -16.29
C GLY A 155 -25.10 12.91 -14.80
N ASN A 156 -24.69 11.70 -14.43
CA ASN A 156 -24.56 11.28 -13.03
C ASN A 156 -23.11 11.41 -12.55
N ASP A 157 -22.93 11.75 -11.28
CA ASP A 157 -21.61 11.70 -10.63
C ASP A 157 -21.23 10.23 -10.37
N LEU A 158 -20.10 9.81 -10.92
CA LEU A 158 -19.53 8.49 -10.69
C LEU A 158 -18.23 8.65 -9.91
N ASN A 159 -18.14 7.95 -8.77
CA ASN A 159 -16.88 7.81 -8.05
C ASN A 159 -16.14 6.58 -8.56
N VAL A 160 -15.14 6.82 -9.43
CA VAL A 160 -14.36 5.77 -10.09
C VAL A 160 -13.65 4.86 -9.09
N MET A 161 -13.09 5.42 -8.02
CA MET A 161 -12.36 4.63 -7.02
C MET A 161 -13.31 3.76 -6.19
N ALA A 162 -14.54 4.22 -5.92
CA ALA A 162 -15.55 3.41 -5.27
C ALA A 162 -15.86 2.15 -6.09
N GLU A 163 -16.10 2.30 -7.40
CA GLU A 163 -16.37 1.17 -8.31
C GLU A 163 -15.20 0.18 -8.38
N ILE A 164 -13.96 0.68 -8.45
CA ILE A 164 -12.77 -0.16 -8.47
C ILE A 164 -12.62 -0.93 -7.16
N ILE A 165 -12.76 -0.27 -6.01
CA ILE A 165 -12.61 -0.93 -4.71
C ILE A 165 -13.71 -1.97 -4.49
N LEU A 166 -14.95 -1.68 -4.92
CA LEU A 166 -16.05 -2.65 -4.88
C LEU A 166 -15.77 -3.88 -5.73
N SER A 167 -15.36 -3.69 -6.98
CA SER A 167 -15.05 -4.81 -7.88
C SER A 167 -13.87 -5.64 -7.33
N ARG A 168 -12.84 -4.98 -6.81
CA ARG A 168 -11.69 -5.65 -6.21
C ARG A 168 -12.02 -6.33 -4.88
N TYR A 169 -13.02 -5.86 -4.14
CA TYR A 169 -13.55 -6.57 -2.97
C TYR A 169 -14.17 -7.90 -3.37
N GLU A 170 -14.98 -7.92 -4.43
CA GLU A 170 -15.60 -9.16 -4.93
C GLU A 170 -14.53 -10.19 -5.33
N ASP A 171 -13.49 -9.74 -6.03
CA ASP A 171 -12.37 -10.60 -6.39
C ASP A 171 -11.51 -10.99 -5.17
N PHE A 172 -11.35 -10.12 -4.17
CA PHE A 172 -10.68 -10.46 -2.91
C PHE A 172 -11.39 -11.60 -2.19
N VAL A 173 -12.72 -11.54 -2.08
CA VAL A 173 -13.52 -12.59 -1.43
C VAL A 173 -13.39 -13.92 -2.16
N GLN A 174 -13.48 -13.90 -3.49
CA GLN A 174 -13.45 -15.12 -4.31
C GLN A 174 -12.04 -15.71 -4.47
N ASN A 175 -11.04 -14.85 -4.66
CA ASN A 175 -9.74 -15.24 -5.22
C ASN A 175 -8.54 -14.80 -4.37
N GLN A 176 -8.78 -14.13 -3.24
CA GLN A 176 -7.73 -13.66 -2.31
C GLN A 176 -6.75 -12.70 -3.00
N SER A 177 -7.26 -11.89 -3.92
CA SER A 177 -6.50 -10.83 -4.59
C SER A 177 -6.28 -9.66 -3.65
N VAL A 178 -5.02 -9.32 -3.42
CA VAL A 178 -4.63 -8.28 -2.46
C VAL A 178 -4.57 -6.92 -3.16
N THR A 179 -5.04 -5.90 -2.45
CA THR A 179 -4.97 -4.49 -2.86
C THR A 179 -4.32 -3.71 -1.72
N HIS A 180 -3.57 -2.67 -2.02
CA HIS A 180 -3.07 -1.72 -1.03
C HIS A 180 -3.60 -0.32 -1.34
N ILE A 181 -3.66 0.53 -0.33
CA ILE A 181 -4.13 1.91 -0.43
C ILE A 181 -3.24 2.79 0.45
N THR A 182 -2.93 4.00 -0.01
CA THR A 182 -2.50 5.09 0.86
C THR A 182 -3.58 6.16 0.91
N THR A 183 -3.73 6.86 2.04
CA THR A 183 -4.71 7.95 2.16
C THR A 183 -4.33 8.94 3.25
N ASN A 184 -4.76 10.19 3.10
CA ASN A 184 -4.73 11.19 4.17
C ASN A 184 -6.04 11.24 4.97
N LEU A 185 -7.08 10.52 4.51
CA LEU A 185 -8.39 10.52 5.14
C LEU A 185 -8.40 9.67 6.42
N SER A 186 -9.11 10.17 7.43
CA SER A 186 -9.56 9.42 8.58
C SER A 186 -10.66 8.40 8.21
N ALA A 187 -10.92 7.45 9.10
CA ALA A 187 -11.99 6.47 8.88
C ALA A 187 -13.38 7.13 8.73
N SER A 188 -13.64 8.23 9.45
CA SER A 188 -14.87 9.02 9.34
C SER A 188 -14.97 9.76 8.01
N GLU A 189 -13.88 10.30 7.50
CA GLU A 189 -13.86 10.97 6.20
C GLU A 189 -14.03 9.98 5.05
N ILE A 190 -13.46 8.77 5.15
CA ILE A 190 -13.73 7.68 4.20
C ILE A 190 -15.22 7.32 4.21
N GLU A 191 -15.84 7.19 5.39
CA GLU A 191 -17.26 6.87 5.50
C GLU A 191 -18.14 7.99 4.92
N ALA A 192 -17.81 9.26 5.17
CA ALA A 192 -18.53 10.39 4.63
C ALA A 192 -18.39 10.49 3.09
N HIS A 193 -17.20 10.23 2.56
CA HIS A 193 -16.90 10.38 1.14
C HIS A 193 -17.41 9.21 0.29
N TYR A 194 -17.27 7.98 0.76
CA TYR A 194 -17.58 6.77 -0.01
C TYR A 194 -18.78 5.98 0.51
N GLY A 195 -19.35 6.40 1.64
CA GLY A 195 -20.48 5.74 2.29
C GLY A 195 -20.09 4.54 3.15
N ASN A 196 -20.95 4.25 4.13
CA ASN A 196 -20.76 3.17 5.11
C ASN A 196 -20.58 1.79 4.45
N ARG A 197 -21.25 1.55 3.32
CA ARG A 197 -21.18 0.26 2.61
C ARG A 197 -19.76 -0.01 2.08
N LEU A 198 -19.08 0.98 1.51
CA LEU A 198 -17.69 0.80 1.05
C LEU A 198 -16.74 0.69 2.25
N ARG A 199 -16.90 1.57 3.24
CA ARG A 199 -16.10 1.55 4.47
C ARG A 199 -16.13 0.19 5.18
N SER A 200 -17.28 -0.47 5.24
CA SER A 200 -17.42 -1.83 5.80
C SER A 200 -16.61 -2.87 5.02
N ARG A 201 -16.63 -2.83 3.69
CA ARG A 201 -15.82 -3.72 2.85
C ARG A 201 -14.33 -3.46 3.00
N MET A 202 -13.92 -2.20 3.05
CA MET A 202 -12.52 -1.84 3.27
C MET A 202 -11.99 -2.41 4.60
N ARG A 203 -12.80 -2.44 5.67
CA ARG A 203 -12.42 -3.08 6.94
C ARG A 203 -12.11 -4.58 6.80
N GLN A 204 -12.77 -5.26 5.86
CA GLN A 204 -12.50 -6.67 5.56
C GLN A 204 -11.26 -6.83 4.68
N MET A 205 -11.01 -5.89 3.76
CA MET A 205 -9.91 -5.97 2.79
C MET A 205 -8.55 -5.58 3.36
N PHE A 206 -8.48 -4.71 4.37
CA PHE A 206 -7.23 -4.04 4.73
C PHE A 206 -6.85 -4.18 6.19
N ASN A 207 -5.55 -4.32 6.43
CA ASN A 207 -4.91 -3.93 7.68
C ASN A 207 -4.76 -2.41 7.68
N LEU A 208 -5.36 -1.73 8.67
CA LEU A 208 -5.16 -0.29 8.86
C LEU A 208 -3.83 -0.08 9.61
N ILE A 209 -2.86 0.53 8.93
CA ILE A 209 -1.58 0.93 9.50
C ILE A 209 -1.48 2.45 9.37
N THR A 210 -1.29 3.14 10.49
CA THR A 210 -1.35 4.61 10.53
C THR A 210 0.00 5.16 10.97
N PHE A 211 0.54 6.12 10.22
CA PHE A 211 1.61 6.99 10.73
C PHE A 211 1.10 7.84 11.89
N SER A 212 1.99 8.16 12.83
CA SER A 212 1.65 9.10 13.91
C SER A 212 1.20 10.44 13.33
N ASN A 213 0.19 11.06 13.97
CA ASN A 213 -0.20 12.44 13.65
C ASN A 213 0.91 13.44 13.94
N ASP A 214 1.85 13.09 14.81
CA ASP A 214 3.03 13.90 15.13
C ASP A 214 4.17 13.71 14.10
N SER A 215 4.04 12.77 13.15
CA SER A 215 4.99 12.66 12.04
C SER A 215 4.85 13.89 11.15
N ARG A 216 5.90 14.71 11.11
CA ARG A 216 5.94 15.93 10.32
C ARG A 216 5.98 15.65 8.82
N ASP A 217 5.75 16.70 8.03
CA ASP A 217 6.01 16.68 6.59
C ASP A 217 7.53 16.55 6.35
N LYS A 218 7.92 15.57 5.52
CA LYS A 218 9.31 15.21 5.24
C LYS A 218 9.75 15.66 3.83
N ARG A 219 8.96 16.50 3.18
CA ARG A 219 9.28 17.13 1.89
C ARG A 219 10.19 18.34 2.05
#